data_AF-A0A432S0I4-F1
#
_entry.id   AF-A0A432S0I4-F1
#
_cell.length_a   1.000
_cell.length_b   1.000
_cell.length_c   1.000
_cell.angle_alpha   90.00
_cell.angle_beta   90.00
_cell.angle_gamma   90.00
#
_symmetry.space_group_name_H-M   'P 1'
#
loop_
_entity.id
_entity.type
_entity.pdbx_description
1 polymer ?
#
loop_
_entity_poly.entity_id
_entity_poly.type
_entity_poly.pdbx_seq_one_letter_code
_entity_poly.pdbx_strand_id
1 'polypeptide(L)'
;KTGEFIFYKGAIFNNIVLVDEINRTTPKTQSALLEAMEERQITIEGETYKLSDPFFVIATQNPVEYYGTFPLPEAQLDRFSLKINIGYPSREEEREILLGGNKRSEIENLEPILNREDIFKIKEEIKKVYISDKIIDYILDIANYTRSNDIFLSGLSVRGTLTISKLAKARAYFEGRDFVIPEDIKYLAPYSIPHRVLLKDEYEEINKEEVIKSILEEIKVPIV
;
A
#
# COMPACT_ATOMS: atom_id res chain seq x y z
N LYS A 1 1.31 32.62 -35.37
CA LYS A 1 0.97 31.63 -34.32
C LYS A 1 2.17 31.54 -33.40
N THR A 2 2.04 31.96 -32.15
CA THR A 2 3.11 31.98 -31.14
C THR A 2 3.47 30.53 -30.80
N GLY A 3 4.75 30.17 -30.91
CA GLY A 3 5.25 28.81 -30.66
C GLY A 3 5.36 28.50 -29.16
N GLU A 4 4.28 28.71 -28.42
CA GLU A 4 4.24 28.40 -26.98
C GLU A 4 4.20 26.89 -26.77
N PHE A 5 5.04 26.39 -25.85
CA PHE A 5 5.03 25.00 -25.45
C PHE A 5 3.75 24.71 -24.67
N ILE A 6 2.97 23.72 -25.15
CA ILE A 6 1.74 23.29 -24.49
C ILE A 6 2.05 22.02 -23.68
N PHE A 7 1.82 22.08 -22.37
CA PHE A 7 1.95 20.91 -21.52
C PHE A 7 0.75 19.97 -21.70
N TYR A 8 1.05 18.71 -22.04
CA TYR A 8 0.05 17.64 -22.12
C TYR A 8 0.17 16.74 -20.90
N LYS A 9 -0.93 16.64 -20.14
CA LYS A 9 -1.03 15.80 -18.95
C LYS A 9 -0.85 14.32 -19.32
N GLY A 10 0.18 13.69 -18.76
CA GLY A 10 0.47 12.26 -18.94
C GLY A 10 -0.40 11.34 -18.06
N ALA A 11 -0.09 10.04 -18.10
CA ALA A 11 -0.88 8.99 -17.43
C ALA A 11 -1.02 9.18 -15.90
N ILE A 12 -0.05 9.83 -15.25
CA ILE A 12 -0.06 10.06 -13.80
C ILE A 12 -1.18 10.99 -13.31
N PHE A 13 -1.82 11.73 -14.22
CA PHE A 13 -2.96 12.60 -13.87
C PHE A 13 -4.30 11.85 -13.78
N ASN A 14 -4.32 10.52 -13.88
CA ASN A 14 -5.54 9.70 -13.71
C ASN A 14 -5.83 9.36 -12.23
N ASN A 15 -7.05 8.90 -11.93
CA ASN A 15 -7.43 8.50 -10.57
C ASN A 15 -6.77 7.20 -10.11
N ILE A 16 -6.64 6.23 -11.02
CA ILE A 16 -5.99 4.94 -10.77
C ILE A 16 -4.84 4.81 -11.76
N VAL A 17 -3.64 4.54 -11.26
CA VAL A 17 -2.43 4.37 -12.07
C VAL A 17 -1.81 3.03 -11.75
N LEU A 18 -1.79 2.14 -12.76
CA LEU A 18 -1.05 0.88 -12.71
C LEU A 18 0.34 1.12 -13.31
N VAL A 19 1.37 0.90 -12.49
CA VAL A 19 2.77 0.95 -12.87
C VAL A 19 3.29 -0.47 -12.90
N ASP A 20 3.28 -1.05 -14.09
CA ASP A 20 3.75 -2.41 -14.28
C ASP A 20 5.28 -2.44 -14.25
N GLU A 21 5.84 -3.40 -13.52
CA GLU A 21 7.27 -3.66 -13.37
C GLU A 21 8.08 -2.39 -13.04
N ILE A 22 7.69 -1.70 -11.95
CA ILE A 22 8.33 -0.45 -11.53
C ILE A 22 9.85 -0.59 -11.37
N ASN A 23 10.33 -1.79 -11.03
CA ASN A 23 11.75 -2.13 -10.91
C ASN A 23 12.51 -2.12 -12.24
N ARG A 24 11.85 -2.07 -13.42
CA ARG A 24 12.53 -1.94 -14.73
C ARG A 24 12.77 -0.49 -15.15
N THR A 25 12.24 0.47 -14.39
CA THR A 25 12.42 1.90 -14.67
C THR A 25 13.68 2.44 -13.99
N THR A 26 14.25 3.51 -14.53
CA THR A 26 15.44 4.13 -13.93
C THR A 26 15.15 4.65 -12.51
N PRO A 27 16.15 4.71 -11.60
CA PRO A 27 15.96 5.26 -10.25
C PRO A 27 15.39 6.68 -10.23
N LYS A 28 15.70 7.49 -11.26
CA LYS A 28 15.15 8.84 -11.43
C LYS A 28 13.65 8.80 -11.72
N THR A 29 13.20 7.89 -12.58
CA THR A 29 11.77 7.69 -12.88
C THR A 29 11.01 7.19 -11.66
N GLN A 30 11.57 6.23 -10.94
CA GLN A 30 10.98 5.73 -9.68
C GLN A 30 10.84 6.87 -8.66
N SER A 31 11.90 7.66 -8.47
CA SER A 31 11.88 8.79 -7.53
C SER A 31 10.82 9.84 -7.90
N ALA A 32 10.68 10.17 -9.20
CA ALA A 32 9.68 11.12 -9.66
C ALA A 32 8.23 10.64 -9.40
N LEU A 33 7.95 9.35 -9.59
CA LEU A 33 6.64 8.77 -9.27
C LEU A 33 6.36 8.85 -7.76
N LEU A 34 7.35 8.49 -6.94
CA LEU A 34 7.21 8.47 -5.48
C LEU A 34 7.06 9.87 -4.89
N GLU A 35 7.75 10.86 -5.46
CA GLU A 35 7.56 12.27 -5.13
C GLU A 35 6.14 12.72 -5.47
N ALA A 36 5.64 12.38 -6.67
CA ALA A 36 4.27 12.69 -7.06
C ALA A 36 3.22 12.00 -6.15
N MET A 37 3.49 10.78 -5.69
CA MET A 37 2.65 10.06 -4.72
C MET A 37 2.59 10.76 -3.35
N GLU A 38 3.71 11.32 -2.90
CA GLU A 38 3.82 11.99 -1.61
C GLU A 38 3.20 13.39 -1.65
N GLU A 39 3.63 14.21 -2.61
CA GLU A 39 3.28 15.62 -2.72
C GLU A 39 1.91 15.85 -3.39
N ARG A 40 1.36 14.83 -4.06
CA ARG A 40 0.09 14.91 -4.82
C ARG A 40 0.07 16.02 -5.88
N GLN A 41 1.25 16.40 -6.36
CA GLN A 41 1.45 17.41 -7.39
C GLN A 41 2.76 17.14 -8.15
N ILE A 42 2.89 17.75 -9.32
CA ILE A 42 4.09 17.69 -10.15
C ILE A 42 4.43 19.11 -10.59
N THR A 43 5.70 19.49 -10.52
CA THR A 43 6.17 20.81 -10.99
C THR A 43 7.01 20.66 -12.26
N ILE A 44 6.64 21.38 -13.31
CA ILE A 44 7.31 21.38 -14.61
C ILE A 44 7.50 22.83 -15.03
N GLU A 45 8.75 23.22 -15.32
CA GLU A 45 9.11 24.57 -15.80
C GLU A 45 8.59 25.72 -14.91
N GLY A 46 8.50 25.49 -13.60
CA GLY A 46 8.02 26.48 -12.64
C GLY A 46 6.51 26.51 -12.44
N GLU A 47 5.74 25.72 -13.20
CA GLU A 47 4.31 25.54 -13.01
C GLU A 47 4.00 24.25 -12.26
N THR A 48 3.15 24.33 -11.23
CA THR A 48 2.74 23.19 -10.41
C THR A 48 1.34 22.72 -10.79
N TYR A 49 1.24 21.43 -11.09
CA TYR A 49 0.01 20.75 -11.49
C TYR A 49 -0.40 19.75 -10.41
N LYS A 50 -1.60 19.93 -9.86
CA LYS A 50 -2.17 18.96 -8.90
C LYS A 50 -2.58 17.67 -9.62
N LEU A 51 -2.34 16.54 -8.96
CA LEU A 51 -2.85 15.24 -9.41
C LEU A 51 -4.35 15.14 -9.17
N SER A 52 -4.96 14.12 -9.78
CA SER A 52 -6.36 13.79 -9.54
C SER A 52 -6.61 13.42 -8.07
N ASP A 53 -7.84 13.58 -7.59
CA ASP A 53 -8.25 13.15 -6.24
C ASP A 53 -9.60 12.42 -6.34
N PRO A 54 -9.70 11.12 -6.04
CA PRO A 54 -8.65 10.25 -5.48
C PRO A 54 -7.51 9.98 -6.48
N PHE A 55 -6.31 9.76 -5.95
CA PHE A 55 -5.14 9.26 -6.68
C PHE A 55 -4.63 7.99 -6.00
N PHE A 56 -4.70 6.88 -6.71
CA PHE A 56 -4.36 5.54 -6.24
C PHE A 56 -3.36 4.90 -7.20
N VAL A 57 -2.23 4.44 -6.65
CA VAL A 57 -1.16 3.80 -7.44
C VAL A 57 -1.08 2.34 -7.06
N ILE A 58 -1.09 1.48 -8.08
CA ILE A 58 -0.75 0.07 -7.99
C ILE A 58 0.58 -0.08 -8.71
N ALA A 59 1.60 -0.61 -8.05
CA ALA A 59 2.88 -0.90 -8.68
C ALA A 59 3.19 -2.39 -8.55
N THR A 60 3.61 -3.03 -9.63
CA THR A 60 4.04 -4.43 -9.63
C THR A 60 5.56 -4.52 -9.72
N GLN A 61 6.12 -5.58 -9.15
CA GLN A 61 7.53 -5.91 -9.28
C GLN A 61 7.65 -7.37 -9.68
N ASN A 62 8.47 -7.66 -10.67
CA ASN A 62 8.83 -9.04 -11.00
C ASN A 62 10.06 -9.43 -10.16
N PRO A 63 9.96 -10.44 -9.27
CA PRO A 63 11.05 -10.81 -8.36
C PRO A 63 12.15 -11.68 -9.00
N VAL A 64 11.92 -12.24 -10.19
CA VAL A 64 12.81 -13.27 -10.77
C VAL A 64 13.84 -12.71 -11.76
N GLU A 65 13.54 -11.58 -12.41
CA GLU A 65 14.41 -11.00 -13.42
C GLU A 65 15.39 -9.99 -12.80
N TYR A 66 16.69 -10.30 -12.83
CA TYR A 66 17.75 -9.44 -12.29
C TYR A 66 18.45 -8.56 -13.34
N TYR A 67 18.32 -8.89 -14.63
CA TYR A 67 18.99 -8.14 -15.69
C TYR A 67 18.23 -6.86 -16.05
N GLY A 68 18.86 -5.70 -15.79
CA GLY A 68 18.29 -4.41 -16.13
C GLY A 68 17.22 -3.91 -15.16
N THR A 69 17.17 -4.46 -13.94
CA THR A 69 16.25 -4.01 -12.89
C THR A 69 16.95 -3.18 -11.81
N PHE A 70 16.27 -2.16 -11.32
CA PHE A 70 16.63 -1.34 -10.19
C PHE A 70 15.62 -1.62 -9.06
N PRO A 71 16.01 -2.40 -8.03
CA PRO A 71 15.12 -2.64 -6.90
C PRO A 71 14.80 -1.33 -6.19
N LEU A 72 13.57 -1.19 -5.68
CA LEU A 72 13.22 -0.04 -4.86
C LEU A 72 13.88 -0.17 -3.49
N PRO A 73 14.68 0.83 -3.04
CA PRO A 73 15.15 0.90 -1.67
C PRO A 73 13.98 0.88 -0.67
N GLU A 74 14.21 0.42 0.54
CA GLU A 74 13.18 0.27 1.56
C GLU A 74 12.59 1.61 1.99
N ALA A 75 13.41 2.66 2.02
CA ALA A 75 12.96 4.03 2.22
C ALA A 75 11.95 4.49 1.14
N GLN A 76 12.00 3.89 -0.06
CA GLN A 76 11.02 4.12 -1.11
C GLN A 76 9.79 3.24 -0.95
N LEU A 77 9.97 1.96 -0.61
CA LEU A 77 8.87 1.03 -0.33
C LEU A 77 7.99 1.51 0.84
N ASP A 78 8.54 2.19 1.84
CA ASP A 78 7.80 2.76 2.97
C ASP A 78 6.64 3.68 2.54
N ARG A 79 6.70 4.26 1.33
CA ARG A 79 5.63 5.09 0.75
C ARG A 79 4.41 4.29 0.30
N PHE A 80 4.53 2.98 0.09
CA PHE A 80 3.41 2.12 -0.24
C PHE A 80 2.67 1.69 1.03
N SER A 81 1.33 1.76 0.97
CA SER A 81 0.49 1.41 2.14
C SER A 81 0.49 -0.09 2.43
N LEU A 82 0.51 -0.90 1.37
CA LEU A 82 0.48 -2.35 1.39
C LEU A 82 1.48 -2.88 0.37
N LYS A 83 2.12 -4.01 0.71
CA LYS A 83 2.83 -4.90 -0.22
C LYS A 83 2.13 -6.25 -0.16
N ILE A 84 1.77 -6.78 -1.32
CA ILE A 84 1.03 -8.03 -1.46
C ILE A 84 1.80 -8.93 -2.41
N ASN A 85 2.04 -10.18 -2.00
CA ASN A 85 2.58 -11.20 -2.90
C ASN A 85 1.41 -11.90 -3.59
N ILE A 86 1.43 -11.89 -4.92
CA ILE A 86 0.44 -12.62 -5.73
C ILE A 86 1.03 -13.99 -6.01
N GLY A 87 0.41 -15.03 -5.43
CA GLY A 87 0.70 -16.42 -5.76
C GLY A 87 -0.13 -16.92 -6.94
N TYR A 88 0.06 -18.19 -7.29
CA TYR A 88 -0.85 -18.86 -8.22
C TYR A 88 -2.21 -19.12 -7.53
N PRO A 89 -3.33 -19.01 -8.28
CA PRO A 89 -4.64 -19.39 -7.75
C PRO A 89 -4.66 -20.88 -7.38
N SER A 90 -5.61 -21.26 -6.52
CA SER A 90 -5.93 -22.67 -6.31
C SER A 90 -6.42 -23.33 -7.59
N ARG A 91 -6.35 -24.66 -7.66
CA ARG A 91 -6.83 -25.43 -8.82
C ARG A 91 -8.30 -25.14 -9.12
N GLU A 92 -9.11 -24.95 -8.09
CA GLU A 92 -10.53 -24.65 -8.17
C GLU A 92 -10.76 -23.26 -8.77
N GLU A 93 -10.08 -22.23 -8.25
CA GLU A 93 -10.13 -20.86 -8.78
C GLU A 93 -9.61 -20.79 -10.23
N GLU A 94 -8.51 -21.48 -10.54
CA GLU A 94 -7.96 -21.55 -11.89
C GLU A 94 -8.94 -22.22 -12.86
N ARG A 95 -9.60 -23.30 -12.41
CA ARG A 95 -10.66 -23.96 -13.18
C ARG A 95 -11.82 -23.01 -13.46
N GLU A 96 -12.25 -22.21 -12.48
CA GLU A 96 -13.30 -21.21 -12.68
C GLU A 96 -12.87 -20.11 -13.67
N ILE A 97 -11.63 -19.64 -13.60
CA ILE A 97 -11.07 -18.67 -14.56
C ILE A 97 -11.09 -19.26 -15.98
N LEU A 98 -10.67 -20.51 -16.15
CA LEU A 98 -10.67 -21.19 -17.45
C LEU A 98 -12.08 -21.41 -18.01
N LEU A 99 -13.06 -21.68 -17.15
CA LEU A 99 -14.47 -21.85 -17.56
C LEU A 99 -15.18 -20.52 -17.80
N GLY A 100 -14.75 -19.45 -17.12
CA GLY A 100 -15.38 -18.12 -17.15
C GLY A 100 -15.27 -17.37 -18.48
N GLY A 101 -14.55 -17.93 -19.47
CA GLY A 101 -14.45 -17.37 -20.81
C GLY A 101 -13.83 -15.97 -20.86
N ASN A 102 -14.05 -15.26 -21.98
CA ASN A 102 -13.53 -13.90 -22.15
C ASN A 102 -14.49 -12.88 -21.52
N LYS A 103 -14.28 -12.55 -20.25
CA LYS A 103 -15.07 -11.56 -19.50
C LYS A 103 -14.92 -10.10 -19.98
N ARG A 104 -14.16 -9.82 -21.04
CA ARG A 104 -14.02 -8.44 -21.55
C ARG A 104 -15.36 -7.81 -21.92
N SER A 105 -16.26 -8.56 -22.54
CA SER A 105 -17.59 -8.03 -22.89
C SER A 105 -18.46 -7.75 -21.68
N GLU A 106 -18.27 -8.45 -20.56
CA GLU A 106 -18.97 -8.16 -19.30
C GLU A 106 -18.46 -6.86 -18.68
N ILE A 107 -17.13 -6.64 -18.72
CA ILE A 107 -16.50 -5.42 -18.20
C ILE A 107 -16.98 -4.17 -18.95
N GLU A 108 -17.15 -4.26 -20.28
CA GLU A 108 -17.65 -3.15 -21.10
C GLU A 108 -19.08 -2.73 -20.74
N ASN A 109 -19.85 -3.61 -20.13
CA ASN A 109 -21.24 -3.37 -19.73
C ASN A 109 -21.41 -3.16 -18.21
N LEU A 110 -20.32 -3.01 -17.44
CA LEU A 110 -20.41 -2.73 -16.02
C LEU A 110 -20.95 -1.31 -15.79
N GLU A 111 -22.05 -1.23 -15.05
CA GLU A 111 -22.61 0.06 -14.62
C GLU A 111 -21.88 0.55 -13.35
N PRO A 112 -21.51 1.84 -13.28
CA PRO A 112 -20.88 2.40 -12.11
C PRO A 112 -21.87 2.44 -10.94
N ILE A 113 -21.55 1.71 -9.86
CA ILE A 113 -22.37 1.67 -8.64
C ILE A 113 -22.11 2.90 -7.75
N LEU A 114 -20.90 3.48 -7.83
CA LEU A 114 -20.47 4.64 -7.05
C LEU A 114 -19.87 5.70 -7.96
N ASN A 115 -20.07 6.97 -7.60
CA ASN A 115 -19.36 8.10 -8.22
C ASN A 115 -18.22 8.59 -7.33
N ARG A 116 -17.54 9.64 -7.80
CA ARG A 116 -16.40 10.25 -7.11
C ARG A 116 -16.79 10.85 -5.76
N GLU A 117 -17.95 11.50 -5.67
CA GLU A 117 -18.46 12.11 -4.44
C GLU A 117 -18.73 11.05 -3.36
N ASP A 118 -19.20 9.88 -3.76
CA ASP A 118 -19.44 8.77 -2.83
C ASP A 118 -18.13 8.23 -2.24
N ILE A 119 -17.05 8.17 -3.04
CA ILE A 119 -15.71 7.83 -2.52
C ILE A 119 -15.25 8.84 -1.46
N PHE A 120 -15.52 10.13 -1.64
CA PHE A 120 -15.19 11.14 -0.64
C PHE A 120 -16.03 11.00 0.64
N LYS A 121 -17.33 10.70 0.52
CA LYS A 121 -18.18 10.44 1.69
C LYS A 121 -17.66 9.25 2.49
N ILE A 122 -17.32 8.15 1.82
CA ILE A 122 -16.75 6.95 2.46
C ILE A 122 -15.43 7.28 3.16
N LYS A 123 -14.55 8.08 2.54
CA LYS A 123 -13.30 8.54 3.18
C LYS A 123 -13.58 9.35 4.47
N GLU A 124 -14.60 10.21 4.48
CA GLU A 124 -14.98 10.95 5.69
C GLU A 124 -15.63 10.06 6.76
N GLU A 125 -16.36 9.03 6.38
CA GLU A 125 -16.94 8.05 7.31
C GLU A 125 -15.86 7.19 7.97
N ILE A 126 -14.89 6.69 7.18
CA ILE A 126 -13.74 5.93 7.70
C ILE A 126 -12.95 6.76 8.73
N LYS A 127 -12.82 8.09 8.54
CA LYS A 127 -12.13 8.95 9.52
C LYS A 127 -12.83 8.95 10.89
N LYS A 128 -14.16 8.82 10.92
CA LYS A 128 -14.99 8.82 12.13
C LYS A 128 -14.92 7.52 12.91
N VAL A 129 -14.47 6.42 12.30
CA VAL A 129 -14.26 5.15 12.99
C VAL A 129 -13.34 5.36 14.20
N TYR A 130 -13.81 4.92 15.36
CA TYR A 130 -13.14 5.10 16.64
C TYR A 130 -11.93 4.15 16.75
N ILE A 131 -10.84 4.66 17.32
CA ILE A 131 -9.67 3.87 17.70
C ILE A 131 -9.36 4.22 19.15
N SER A 132 -9.41 3.22 20.03
CA SER A 132 -9.18 3.43 21.46
C SER A 132 -7.69 3.57 21.77
N ASP A 133 -7.37 4.20 22.91
CA ASP A 133 -5.98 4.34 23.37
C ASP A 133 -5.29 2.97 23.48
N LYS A 134 -6.02 1.93 23.92
CA LYS A 134 -5.51 0.54 23.97
C LYS A 134 -5.06 0.00 22.60
N ILE A 135 -5.78 0.33 21.53
CA ILE A 135 -5.39 -0.08 20.17
C ILE A 135 -4.18 0.75 19.69
N ILE A 136 -4.14 2.04 20.02
CA ILE A 136 -2.99 2.89 19.72
C ILE A 136 -1.74 2.34 20.42
N ASP A 137 -1.84 2.04 21.71
CA ASP A 137 -0.76 1.43 22.50
C ASP A 137 -0.33 0.09 21.90
N TYR A 138 -1.28 -0.76 21.45
CA TYR A 138 -0.94 -2.01 20.76
C TYR A 138 -0.14 -1.79 19.47
N ILE A 139 -0.49 -0.78 18.66
CA ILE A 139 0.31 -0.41 17.46
C ILE A 139 1.70 0.09 17.87
N LEU A 140 1.80 0.86 18.95
CA LEU A 140 3.06 1.38 19.47
C LEU A 140 3.94 0.25 20.02
N ASP A 141 3.36 -0.74 20.70
CA ASP A 141 4.06 -1.92 21.20
C ASP A 141 4.64 -2.74 20.05
N ILE A 142 3.87 -2.94 18.96
CA ILE A 142 4.38 -3.57 17.73
C ILE A 142 5.55 -2.76 17.16
N ALA A 143 5.40 -1.44 17.06
CA ALA A 143 6.46 -0.59 16.53
C ALA A 143 7.72 -0.64 17.42
N ASN A 144 7.57 -0.55 18.73
CA ASN A 144 8.66 -0.60 19.69
C ASN A 144 9.37 -1.95 19.65
N TYR A 145 8.62 -3.06 19.59
CA TYR A 145 9.19 -4.39 19.43
C TYR A 145 10.10 -4.45 18.19
N THR A 146 9.62 -3.98 17.03
CA THR A 146 10.45 -3.97 15.81
C THR A 146 11.66 -3.03 15.88
N ARG A 147 11.66 -2.04 16.78
CA ARG A 147 12.77 -1.07 16.95
C ARG A 147 13.79 -1.53 17.97
N SER A 148 13.40 -2.34 18.95
CA SER A 148 14.27 -2.80 20.04
C SER A 148 14.74 -4.23 19.89
N ASN A 149 14.06 -5.06 19.08
CA ASN A 149 14.45 -6.45 18.90
C ASN A 149 15.71 -6.56 18.01
N ASP A 150 16.65 -7.40 18.45
CA ASP A 150 17.97 -7.54 17.84
C ASP A 150 17.95 -8.09 16.41
N ILE A 151 16.86 -8.67 15.92
CA ILE A 151 16.81 -9.16 14.53
C ILE A 151 16.70 -8.01 13.51
N PHE A 152 16.23 -6.84 13.95
CA PHE A 152 16.01 -5.69 13.08
C PHE A 152 17.19 -4.72 13.10
N LEU A 153 17.62 -4.31 11.92
CA LEU A 153 18.50 -3.15 11.72
C LEU A 153 17.72 -1.84 11.82
N SER A 154 16.47 -1.83 11.35
CA SER A 154 15.57 -0.68 11.43
C SER A 154 14.12 -1.16 11.60
N GLY A 155 13.45 -0.63 12.61
CA GLY A 155 12.07 -0.98 12.93
C GLY A 155 11.02 -0.16 12.19
N LEU A 156 9.76 -0.37 12.55
CA LEU A 156 8.62 0.28 11.90
C LEU A 156 8.67 1.81 12.02
N SER A 157 8.56 2.49 10.88
CA SER A 157 8.54 3.94 10.79
C SER A 157 7.28 4.56 11.42
N VAL A 158 7.31 5.87 11.72
CA VAL A 158 6.10 6.63 12.12
C VAL A 158 5.05 6.62 11.01
N ARG A 159 5.50 6.65 9.75
CA ARG A 159 4.61 6.47 8.60
C ARG A 159 3.91 5.11 8.64
N GLY A 160 4.63 4.06 9.03
CA GLY A 160 4.10 2.73 9.21
C GLY A 160 2.98 2.65 10.26
N THR A 161 3.19 3.25 11.44
CA THR A 161 2.17 3.27 12.50
C THR A 161 0.93 4.08 12.11
N LEU A 162 1.12 5.23 11.43
CA LEU A 162 0.01 6.01 10.88
C LEU A 162 -0.75 5.25 9.79
N THR A 163 -0.04 4.48 8.96
CA THR A 163 -0.64 3.74 7.86
C THR A 163 -1.48 2.57 8.36
N ILE A 164 -0.95 1.76 9.27
CA ILE A 164 -1.71 0.63 9.82
C ILE A 164 -2.95 1.10 10.59
N SER A 165 -2.87 2.23 11.32
CA SER A 165 -4.03 2.84 11.99
C SER A 165 -5.13 3.22 10.97
N LYS A 166 -4.77 3.89 9.87
CA LYS A 166 -5.72 4.27 8.81
C LYS A 166 -6.33 3.04 8.12
N LEU A 167 -5.51 2.03 7.83
CA LEU A 167 -5.99 0.79 7.21
C LEU A 167 -6.94 0.04 8.16
N ALA A 168 -6.66 0.01 9.46
CA ALA A 168 -7.50 -0.66 10.44
C ALA A 168 -8.87 0.01 10.57
N LYS A 169 -8.93 1.34 10.55
CA LYS A 169 -10.19 2.08 10.45
C LYS A 169 -10.97 1.74 9.19
N ALA A 170 -10.29 1.67 8.04
CA ALA A 170 -10.92 1.29 6.78
C ALA A 170 -11.47 -0.15 6.83
N ARG A 171 -10.72 -1.09 7.39
CA ARG A 171 -11.16 -2.48 7.57
C ARG A 171 -12.37 -2.55 8.49
N ALA A 172 -12.33 -1.92 9.66
CA ALA A 172 -13.46 -1.88 10.58
C ALA A 172 -14.73 -1.35 9.90
N TYR A 173 -14.62 -0.26 9.12
CA TYR A 173 -15.72 0.30 8.34
C TYR A 173 -16.32 -0.71 7.35
N PHE A 174 -15.49 -1.40 6.56
CA PHE A 174 -15.95 -2.39 5.59
C PHE A 174 -16.47 -3.69 6.23
N GLU A 175 -16.06 -3.98 7.47
CA GLU A 175 -16.63 -5.05 8.31
C GLU A 175 -17.91 -4.60 9.04
N GLY A 176 -18.42 -3.39 8.76
CA GLY A 176 -19.66 -2.87 9.34
C GLY A 176 -19.55 -2.38 10.80
N ARG A 177 -18.33 -2.12 11.27
CA ARG A 177 -18.04 -1.63 12.63
C ARG A 177 -17.64 -0.16 12.61
N ASP A 178 -17.98 0.54 13.68
CA ASP A 178 -17.59 1.94 13.94
C ASP A 178 -16.39 2.06 14.90
N PHE A 179 -15.76 0.95 15.29
CA PHE A 179 -14.53 0.91 16.08
C PHE A 179 -13.55 -0.17 15.60
N VAL A 180 -12.26 0.10 15.81
CA VAL A 180 -11.17 -0.83 15.49
C VAL A 180 -10.98 -1.87 16.61
N ILE A 181 -10.76 -3.12 16.22
CA ILE A 181 -10.39 -4.23 17.12
C ILE A 181 -8.96 -4.72 16.83
N PRO A 182 -8.30 -5.47 17.74
CA PRO A 182 -6.93 -5.92 17.53
C PRO A 182 -6.77 -6.82 16.31
N GLU A 183 -7.81 -7.58 15.95
CA GLU A 183 -7.84 -8.44 14.77
C GLU A 183 -7.69 -7.64 13.47
N ASP A 184 -8.14 -6.38 13.42
CA ASP A 184 -7.92 -5.51 12.26
C ASP A 184 -6.42 -5.26 12.05
N ILE A 185 -5.71 -4.97 13.15
CA ILE A 185 -4.27 -4.74 13.15
C ILE A 185 -3.53 -6.02 12.74
N LYS A 186 -3.89 -7.15 13.36
CA LYS A 186 -3.28 -8.45 13.07
C LYS A 186 -3.47 -8.87 11.62
N TYR A 187 -4.65 -8.64 11.06
CA TYR A 187 -4.93 -8.96 9.66
C TYR A 187 -4.08 -8.11 8.70
N LEU A 188 -3.91 -6.82 8.99
CA LEU A 188 -3.23 -5.88 8.10
C LEU A 188 -1.71 -5.88 8.24
N ALA A 189 -1.19 -6.24 9.42
CA ALA A 189 0.22 -6.18 9.74
C ALA A 189 1.12 -6.97 8.76
N PRO A 190 0.81 -8.22 8.35
CA PRO A 190 1.61 -8.96 7.37
C PRO A 190 1.73 -8.28 6.00
N TYR A 191 0.78 -7.41 5.64
CA TYR A 191 0.80 -6.71 4.35
C TYR A 191 1.37 -5.29 4.45
N SER A 192 1.42 -4.73 5.66
CA SER A 192 1.77 -3.32 5.86
C SER A 192 3.15 -3.12 6.50
N ILE A 193 3.61 -4.06 7.33
CA ILE A 193 4.83 -3.91 8.13
C ILE A 193 6.09 -4.45 7.44
N PRO A 194 6.08 -5.63 6.79
CA PRO A 194 7.32 -6.28 6.32
C PRO A 194 8.21 -5.44 5.40
N HIS A 195 7.64 -4.64 4.51
CA HIS A 195 8.40 -3.78 3.61
C HIS A 195 8.89 -2.47 4.26
N ARG A 196 8.58 -2.24 5.54
CA ARG A 196 8.97 -1.07 6.34
C ARG A 196 10.01 -1.38 7.41
N VAL A 197 10.39 -2.64 7.56
CA VAL A 197 11.41 -3.09 8.50
C VAL A 197 12.62 -3.66 7.76
N LEU A 198 13.79 -3.42 8.32
CA LEU A 198 15.06 -3.95 7.83
C LEU A 198 15.56 -4.99 8.82
N LEU A 199 15.86 -6.19 8.33
CA LEU A 199 16.56 -7.20 9.10
C LEU A 199 18.06 -6.89 9.07
N LYS A 200 18.79 -7.34 10.09
CA LYS A 200 20.26 -7.38 10.01
C LYS A 200 20.70 -8.41 8.98
N ASP A 201 21.88 -8.23 8.39
CA ASP A 201 22.42 -9.09 7.32
C ASP A 201 22.41 -10.59 7.67
N GLU A 202 22.67 -10.93 8.94
CA GLU A 202 22.65 -12.31 9.44
C GLU A 202 21.25 -12.97 9.44
N TYR A 203 20.19 -12.19 9.25
CA TYR A 203 18.79 -12.63 9.21
C TYR A 203 18.11 -12.34 7.86
N GLU A 204 18.84 -11.90 6.84
CA GLU A 204 18.25 -11.42 5.57
C GLU A 204 17.43 -12.50 4.83
N GLU A 205 17.80 -13.78 4.98
CA GLU A 205 17.10 -14.91 4.34
C GLU A 205 15.75 -15.25 5.01
N ILE A 206 15.45 -14.68 6.19
CA ILE A 206 14.21 -14.98 6.90
C ILE A 206 13.04 -14.23 6.25
N ASN A 207 11.92 -14.93 6.08
CA ASN A 207 10.69 -14.30 5.60
C ASN A 207 10.16 -13.27 6.61
N LYS A 208 10.26 -11.99 6.26
CA LYS A 208 9.75 -10.86 7.06
C LYS A 208 8.27 -11.00 7.40
N GLU A 209 7.43 -11.55 6.51
CA GLU A 209 5.99 -11.75 6.80
C GLU A 209 5.78 -12.72 7.95
N GLU A 210 6.52 -13.82 7.97
CA GLU A 210 6.46 -14.82 9.04
C GLU A 210 7.03 -14.28 10.36
N VAL A 211 8.12 -13.50 10.29
CA VAL A 211 8.65 -12.80 11.47
C VAL A 211 7.59 -11.88 12.07
N ILE A 212 6.92 -11.05 11.26
CA ILE A 212 5.88 -10.16 11.75
C ILE A 212 4.70 -10.95 12.34
N LYS A 213 4.26 -12.06 11.72
CA LYS A 213 3.21 -12.92 12.28
C LYS A 213 3.59 -13.44 13.68
N SER A 214 4.80 -13.97 13.83
CA SER A 214 5.31 -14.45 15.13
C SER A 214 5.33 -13.34 16.19
N ILE A 215 5.73 -12.12 15.82
CA ILE A 215 5.73 -10.96 16.73
C ILE A 215 4.32 -10.63 17.21
N LEU A 216 3.31 -10.72 16.34
CA LEU A 216 1.91 -10.44 16.69
C LEU A 216 1.31 -11.48 17.64
N GLU A 217 1.89 -12.67 17.72
CA GLU A 217 1.53 -13.71 18.68
C GLU A 217 2.16 -13.48 20.06
N GLU A 218 3.37 -12.90 20.10
CA GLU A 218 4.08 -12.60 21.35
C GLU A 218 3.53 -11.35 22.06
N ILE A 219 3.16 -10.32 21.30
CA ILE A 219 2.67 -9.06 21.88
C ILE A 219 1.28 -9.27 22.45
N LYS A 220 1.13 -8.90 23.73
CA LYS A 220 -0.13 -9.01 24.47
C LYS A 220 -1.24 -8.23 23.75
N VAL A 221 -2.30 -8.96 23.37
CA VAL A 221 -3.49 -8.37 22.76
C VAL A 221 -4.28 -7.60 23.83
N PRO A 222 -4.66 -6.34 23.59
CA PRO A 222 -5.49 -5.59 24.53
C PRO A 222 -6.90 -6.18 24.60
N ILE A 223 -7.49 -6.16 25.80
CA ILE A 223 -8.91 -6.48 25.99
C ILE A 223 -9.68 -5.18 25.70
N VAL A 224 -10.46 -5.18 24.62
CA VAL A 224 -11.17 -4.00 24.08
C VAL A 224 -12.64 -4.07 24.41
#